data_AF-A0A4R5EQ50-F1
#
_entry.id   AF-A0A4R5EQ50-F1
#
_cell.length_a   1.000
_cell.length_b   1.000
_cell.length_c   1.000
_cell.angle_alpha   90.00
_cell.angle_beta   90.00
_cell.angle_gamma   90.00
#
_symmetry.space_group_name_H-M   'P 1'
#
loop_
_entity.id
_entity.type
_entity.pdbx_description
1 polymer ?
#
loop_
_entity_poly.entity_id
_entity_poly.type
_entity_poly.pdbx_seq_one_letter_code
_entity_poly.pdbx_strand_id
1 'polypeptide(L)'
;MAFIVNNGDHADQRVRAFRWTGDAPTRPSDPVRIRPTGCRNARDELSIDRRAPAWPGARHTLHGGRMMEISEHSIADLGERGRGALSVRLLGPLDVSVDGAPVALTPGRLRTLLAVLALSAGRTVSIESLAAVLWAHDDPPRNVRRSVQTYIARLRCALGEDAICSGPAGYVLATDPERVDALMFLRLLNMASAAPDPATERTRLGEALNLWRGRPFDGVPSTWLAESKAPWLVERYLTALESRLDLDIAAGRHAELVVELSELTARHPLRESLWARLLIVLGRSGRRAEALARYETIRTRIAGELGVDPDPALQRLHADLLTRCP
;
A
#
# COMPACT_ATOMS: atom_id res chain seq x y z
N MET A 1 38.15 -42.17 -11.83
CA MET A 1 37.44 -41.27 -12.77
C MET A 1 35.96 -41.33 -12.37
N ALA A 2 35.27 -40.27 -11.90
CA ALA A 2 35.25 -38.85 -12.29
C ALA A 2 34.91 -38.69 -13.78
N PHE A 3 33.92 -37.92 -14.25
CA PHE A 3 33.14 -36.78 -13.73
C PHE A 3 31.63 -37.14 -13.52
N ILE A 4 30.70 -36.45 -12.82
CA ILE A 4 30.55 -35.11 -12.16
C ILE A 4 30.32 -33.90 -13.11
N VAL A 5 29.09 -33.36 -13.26
CA VAL A 5 28.64 -32.07 -12.66
C VAL A 5 27.16 -31.74 -13.03
N ASN A 6 26.42 -31.18 -12.06
CA ASN A 6 25.19 -30.35 -12.07
C ASN A 6 23.86 -30.73 -12.77
N ASN A 7 22.81 -30.71 -11.94
CA ASN A 7 21.48 -30.15 -12.26
C ASN A 7 21.57 -28.64 -12.52
N GLY A 8 20.63 -28.08 -13.29
CA GLY A 8 20.37 -26.63 -13.22
C GLY A 8 19.52 -26.05 -14.35
N ASP A 9 18.20 -26.10 -14.20
CA ASP A 9 17.38 -24.90 -14.44
C ASP A 9 16.00 -25.02 -13.75
N HIS A 10 15.72 -24.13 -12.79
CA HIS A 10 14.46 -24.07 -12.05
C HIS A 10 13.77 -22.72 -12.29
N ALA A 11 12.61 -22.77 -12.96
CA ALA A 11 11.52 -21.79 -12.84
C ALA A 11 11.90 -20.29 -12.87
N ASP A 12 12.17 -19.74 -14.07
CA ASP A 12 12.12 -18.30 -14.34
C ASP A 12 10.66 -17.78 -14.33
N GLN A 13 10.00 -17.81 -13.17
CA GLN A 13 8.68 -17.21 -12.95
C GLN A 13 8.79 -15.68 -12.90
N ARG A 14 8.86 -15.08 -14.08
CA ARG A 14 8.94 -13.62 -14.24
C ARG A 14 7.69 -12.92 -13.70
N VAL A 15 7.82 -12.31 -12.53
CA VAL A 15 6.85 -11.35 -12.00
C VAL A 15 6.71 -10.17 -12.99
N ARG A 16 5.69 -10.23 -13.86
CA ARG A 16 5.40 -9.15 -14.81
C ARG A 16 5.03 -7.89 -14.02
N ALA A 17 5.80 -6.82 -14.23
CA ALA A 17 5.69 -5.61 -13.43
C ALA A 17 4.32 -4.94 -13.56
N PHE A 18 3.63 -4.79 -12.42
CA PHE A 18 2.42 -3.97 -12.26
C PHE A 18 2.69 -2.53 -12.73
N ARG A 19 2.21 -2.17 -13.92
CA ARG A 19 2.20 -0.79 -14.43
C ARG A 19 0.93 -0.09 -13.98
N TRP A 20 1.07 0.88 -13.09
CA TRP A 20 0.03 1.88 -12.87
C TRP A 20 0.07 2.91 -13.99
N THR A 21 -1.06 3.11 -14.69
CA THR A 21 -1.24 4.13 -15.73
C THR A 21 -2.62 4.79 -15.61
N GLY A 22 -3.00 5.20 -14.40
CA GLY A 22 -4.05 6.20 -14.21
C GLY A 22 -3.43 7.60 -14.32
N ASP A 23 -4.01 8.47 -15.14
CA ASP A 23 -3.52 9.83 -15.34
C ASP A 23 -3.65 10.69 -14.08
N ALA A 24 -2.62 11.50 -13.82
CA ALA A 24 -2.62 12.49 -12.75
C ALA A 24 -2.86 13.89 -13.36
N PRO A 25 -3.74 14.73 -12.76
CA PRO A 25 -3.89 16.12 -13.18
C PRO A 25 -2.56 16.89 -13.02
N THR A 26 -2.38 17.92 -13.86
CA THR A 26 -1.10 18.59 -14.08
C THR A 26 -0.54 19.31 -12.83
N ARG A 27 0.79 19.25 -12.67
CA ARG A 27 1.52 19.91 -11.59
C ARG A 27 1.50 21.44 -11.70
N PRO A 28 1.36 22.18 -10.59
CA PRO A 28 1.80 23.56 -10.48
C PRO A 28 3.18 23.71 -9.81
N SER A 29 4.11 24.41 -10.47
CA SER A 29 5.32 25.09 -9.93
C SER A 29 6.44 24.28 -9.24
N ASP A 30 7.66 24.83 -9.29
CA ASP A 30 8.89 24.23 -8.75
C ASP A 30 9.05 24.39 -7.22
N PRO A 31 9.64 23.39 -6.51
CA PRO A 31 9.96 23.51 -5.10
C PRO A 31 11.20 24.38 -4.83
N VAL A 32 11.07 25.34 -3.93
CA VAL A 32 12.17 26.22 -3.49
C VAL A 32 13.27 25.39 -2.78
N ARG A 33 14.50 25.46 -3.28
CA ARG A 33 15.65 24.75 -2.69
C ARG A 33 16.20 25.46 -1.45
N ILE A 34 15.67 25.14 -0.28
CA ILE A 34 16.28 25.53 1.00
C ILE A 34 17.60 24.77 1.19
N ARG A 35 18.71 25.50 1.44
CA ARG A 35 20.01 24.92 1.77
C ARG A 35 20.12 24.72 3.30
N PRO A 36 20.59 23.58 3.82
CA PRO A 36 20.73 23.36 5.26
C PRO A 36 21.95 24.09 5.84
N THR A 37 21.72 25.16 6.58
CA THR A 37 22.77 25.93 7.29
C THR A 37 23.10 25.32 8.66
N GLY A 38 24.09 24.42 8.68
CA GLY A 38 24.99 24.16 9.81
C GLY A 38 24.39 24.04 11.23
N CYS A 39 23.77 22.91 11.55
CA CYS A 39 23.48 22.55 12.93
C CYS A 39 24.80 22.40 13.74
N ARG A 40 24.97 23.20 14.80
CA ARG A 40 26.02 22.99 15.81
C ARG A 40 25.46 22.16 16.96
N ASN A 41 26.25 21.21 17.46
CA ASN A 41 25.83 20.31 18.52
C ASN A 41 25.74 21.06 19.87
N ALA A 42 24.58 21.02 20.51
CA ALA A 42 24.51 21.09 21.96
C ALA A 42 24.72 19.68 22.54
N ARG A 43 25.54 19.57 23.58
CA ARG A 43 25.49 18.44 24.53
C ARG A 43 24.58 18.86 25.68
N ASP A 44 24.03 17.88 26.37
CA ASP A 44 24.02 17.70 27.84
C ASP A 44 23.22 16.40 28.08
N GLU A 45 23.83 15.38 28.66
CA GLU A 45 23.89 15.14 30.11
C GLU A 45 22.50 14.97 30.75
N LEU A 46 22.02 13.72 30.83
CA LEU A 46 21.03 13.30 31.81
C LEU A 46 21.32 11.86 32.27
N SER A 47 21.18 11.65 33.57
CA SER A 47 21.66 10.45 34.28
C SER A 47 20.91 9.17 33.89
N ILE A 48 21.63 8.04 33.90
CA ILE A 48 21.04 6.70 33.74
C ILE A 48 20.89 6.07 35.12
N ASP A 49 19.66 6.02 35.66
CA ASP A 49 19.37 5.10 36.76
C ASP A 49 19.36 3.65 36.24
N ARG A 50 19.93 2.73 37.00
CA ARG A 50 20.23 1.35 36.61
C ARG A 50 19.53 0.34 37.50
N ARG A 51 18.24 0.10 37.26
CA ARG A 51 17.52 -1.05 37.84
C ARG A 51 16.69 -1.78 36.79
N ALA A 52 17.28 -2.85 36.26
CA ALA A 52 16.58 -3.84 35.43
C ALA A 52 16.40 -5.14 36.25
N PRO A 53 15.21 -5.77 36.23
CA PRO A 53 15.08 -7.17 36.58
C PRO A 53 15.62 -8.03 35.42
N ALA A 54 16.40 -9.06 35.74
CA ALA A 54 16.78 -10.08 34.76
C ALA A 54 15.68 -11.15 34.65
N TRP A 55 15.49 -11.73 33.46
CA TRP A 55 14.69 -12.95 33.29
C TRP A 55 15.47 -13.99 32.44
N PRO A 56 15.53 -15.27 32.84
CA PRO A 56 16.38 -16.27 32.22
C PRO A 56 15.65 -17.11 31.16
N GLY A 57 16.42 -17.76 30.28
CA GLY A 57 15.94 -18.91 29.49
C GLY A 57 15.85 -18.69 27.97
N ALA A 58 16.99 -18.59 27.30
CA ALA A 58 17.04 -18.74 25.84
C ALA A 58 16.99 -20.24 25.45
N ARG A 59 16.14 -20.59 24.48
CA ARG A 59 16.30 -21.74 23.58
C ARG A 59 15.54 -21.45 22.27
N HIS A 60 16.11 -21.87 21.13
CA HIS A 60 15.62 -21.51 19.80
C HIS A 60 14.67 -22.57 19.21
N THR A 61 13.69 -22.11 18.42
CA THR A 61 13.30 -22.73 17.15
C THR A 61 12.71 -21.66 16.22
N LEU A 62 13.03 -21.72 14.92
CA LEU A 62 12.53 -20.79 13.89
C LEU A 62 11.56 -21.54 12.97
N HIS A 63 10.25 -21.39 13.19
CA HIS A 63 9.21 -21.73 12.20
C HIS A 63 7.87 -21.05 12.52
N GLY A 64 7.05 -20.84 11.49
CA GLY A 64 5.69 -20.29 11.60
C GLY A 64 5.63 -18.76 11.55
N GLY A 65 5.02 -18.24 10.48
CA GLY A 65 4.71 -16.81 10.41
C GLY A 65 3.63 -16.44 11.42
N ARG A 66 3.87 -15.40 12.23
CA ARG A 66 2.83 -14.74 13.01
C ARG A 66 2.62 -13.32 12.53
N MET A 67 1.36 -12.99 12.34
CA MET A 67 0.87 -11.61 12.34
C MET A 67 1.37 -10.93 13.63
N MET A 68 1.94 -9.73 13.54
CA MET A 68 2.24 -8.96 14.75
C MET A 68 0.92 -8.60 15.43
N GLU A 69 0.70 -9.14 16.63
CA GLU A 69 -0.35 -8.68 17.53
C GLU A 69 0.05 -7.28 18.03
N ILE A 70 -0.59 -6.26 17.45
CA ILE A 70 -0.33 -4.86 17.80
C ILE A 70 -1.15 -4.54 19.04
N SER A 71 -0.49 -4.43 20.20
CA SER A 71 -1.15 -4.02 21.44
C SER A 71 -1.56 -2.55 21.36
N GLU A 72 -2.88 -2.29 21.38
CA GLU A 72 -3.41 -0.93 21.47
C GLU A 72 -3.11 -0.33 22.83
N HIS A 73 -2.29 0.72 22.86
CA HIS A 73 -2.20 1.66 23.98
C HIS A 73 -2.41 3.06 23.41
N SER A 74 -3.63 3.58 23.57
CA SER A 74 -4.04 4.86 23.00
C SER A 74 -3.39 6.03 23.75
N ILE A 75 -2.71 6.92 23.02
CA ILE A 75 -2.24 8.20 23.54
C ILE A 75 -3.23 9.27 23.06
N ALA A 76 -4.33 9.40 23.80
CA ALA A 76 -5.45 10.29 23.47
C ALA A 76 -5.50 11.56 24.35
N ASP A 77 -4.34 12.10 24.75
CA ASP A 77 -4.26 13.43 25.39
C ASP A 77 -2.90 14.11 25.19
N LEU A 78 -2.77 14.92 24.12
CA LEU A 78 -1.71 15.92 23.93
C LEU A 78 -2.25 17.08 23.08
N GLY A 79 -2.43 18.26 23.69
CA GLY A 79 -3.29 19.35 23.18
C GLY A 79 -2.98 19.97 21.81
N GLU A 80 -4.00 20.66 21.29
CA GLU A 80 -4.14 21.21 19.93
C GLU A 80 -3.39 22.53 19.66
N ARG A 81 -2.14 22.71 20.11
CA ARG A 81 -1.38 23.94 19.83
C ARG A 81 0.04 23.67 19.32
N GLY A 82 0.26 24.01 18.05
CA GLY A 82 1.60 24.26 17.50
C GLY A 82 2.36 23.10 16.85
N ARG A 83 1.83 21.87 16.84
CA ARG A 83 2.44 20.78 16.04
C ARG A 83 2.11 20.97 14.55
N GLY A 84 3.14 21.21 13.74
CA GLY A 84 3.01 21.36 12.30
C GLY A 84 2.32 20.16 11.65
N ALA A 85 1.31 20.41 10.82
CA ALA A 85 0.25 19.47 10.52
C ALA A 85 0.63 18.42 9.44
N LEU A 86 1.67 17.64 9.71
CA LEU A 86 2.31 16.66 8.82
C LEU A 86 1.27 15.73 8.14
N SER A 87 1.31 15.69 6.81
CA SER A 87 0.62 14.66 6.01
C SER A 87 1.60 13.92 5.10
N VAL A 88 1.33 12.64 4.87
CA VAL A 88 2.20 11.73 4.09
C VAL A 88 1.35 10.95 3.11
N ARG A 89 1.69 11.03 1.83
CA ARG A 89 0.96 10.36 0.74
C ARG A 89 1.81 9.29 0.09
N LEU A 90 1.41 8.03 0.27
CA LEU A 90 2.08 6.79 -0.08
C LEU A 90 1.35 6.03 -1.20
N LEU A 91 0.08 6.35 -1.50
CA LEU A 91 -0.71 5.71 -2.55
C LEU A 91 -0.40 6.31 -3.94
N GLY A 92 0.87 6.21 -4.33
CA GLY A 92 1.45 6.83 -5.51
C GLY A 92 2.85 7.35 -5.24
N PRO A 93 3.33 8.35 -6.02
CA PRO A 93 4.59 9.03 -5.74
C PRO A 93 4.60 9.60 -4.32
N LEU A 94 5.68 9.33 -3.58
CA LEU A 94 5.85 9.87 -2.22
C LEU A 94 5.74 11.38 -2.25
N ASP A 95 4.75 11.88 -1.53
CA ASP A 95 4.46 13.30 -1.35
C ASP A 95 4.25 13.54 0.15
N VAL A 96 4.78 14.64 0.66
CA VAL A 96 4.93 14.93 2.10
C VAL A 96 4.79 16.42 2.28
N SER A 97 3.95 16.86 3.21
CA SER A 97 3.81 18.27 3.54
C SER A 97 3.67 18.50 5.04
N VAL A 98 4.19 19.63 5.52
CA VAL A 98 4.02 20.12 6.90
C VAL A 98 3.30 21.45 6.78
N ASP A 99 2.17 21.61 7.47
CA ASP A 99 1.27 22.78 7.36
C ASP A 99 0.86 23.10 5.91
N GLY A 100 0.74 22.07 5.07
CA GLY A 100 0.44 22.17 3.64
C GLY A 100 1.63 22.54 2.75
N ALA A 101 2.77 22.95 3.31
CA ALA A 101 3.98 23.23 2.55
C ALA A 101 4.73 21.93 2.18
N PRO A 102 5.08 21.68 0.91
CA PRO A 102 5.69 20.42 0.47
C PRO A 102 7.15 20.28 0.91
N VAL A 103 7.53 19.11 1.43
CA VAL A 103 8.86 18.80 1.96
C VAL A 103 9.63 17.85 1.03
N ALA A 104 10.68 18.38 0.39
CA ALA A 104 11.53 17.62 -0.53
C ALA A 104 12.53 16.69 0.21
N LEU A 105 12.13 15.45 0.48
CA LEU A 105 13.01 14.44 1.10
C LEU A 105 13.97 13.79 0.10
N THR A 106 15.25 13.73 0.48
CA THR A 106 16.33 13.04 -0.26
C THR A 106 15.96 11.56 -0.52
N PRO A 107 16.08 11.06 -1.77
CA PRO A 107 15.89 9.64 -2.09
C PRO A 107 16.78 8.70 -1.28
N GLY A 108 16.40 7.42 -1.21
CA GLY A 108 17.09 6.40 -0.42
C GLY A 108 16.41 6.14 0.93
N ARG A 109 17.19 5.59 1.87
CA ARG A 109 16.75 5.11 3.19
C ARG A 109 15.95 6.13 4.03
N LEU A 110 16.11 7.43 3.79
CA LEU A 110 15.33 8.49 4.47
C LEU A 110 13.83 8.42 4.12
N ARG A 111 13.49 8.20 2.84
CA ARG A 111 12.11 8.01 2.37
C ARG A 111 11.51 6.70 2.88
N THR A 112 12.29 5.63 2.86
CA THR A 112 11.91 4.32 3.38
C THR A 112 11.58 4.39 4.87
N LEU A 113 12.41 5.07 5.66
CA LEU A 113 12.15 5.29 7.08
C LEU A 113 10.83 6.04 7.33
N LEU A 114 10.57 7.14 6.60
CA LEU A 114 9.30 7.84 6.75
C LEU A 114 8.11 6.99 6.32
N ALA A 115 8.19 6.25 5.20
CA ALA A 115 7.09 5.40 4.74
C ALA A 115 6.74 4.30 5.75
N VAL A 116 7.73 3.66 6.38
CA VAL A 116 7.51 2.67 7.44
C VAL A 116 6.90 3.31 8.69
N LEU A 117 7.39 4.47 9.10
CA LEU A 117 6.85 5.22 10.24
C LEU A 117 5.43 5.73 9.99
N ALA A 118 5.09 6.12 8.75
CA ALA A 118 3.77 6.60 8.37
C ALA A 118 2.71 5.49 8.28
N LEU A 119 3.08 4.28 7.80
CA LEU A 119 2.22 3.10 7.93
C LEU A 119 1.95 2.69 9.40
N SER A 120 2.74 3.24 10.33
CA SER A 120 2.60 3.10 11.78
C SER A 120 2.38 4.44 12.50
N ALA A 121 1.73 5.42 11.84
CA ALA A 121 1.39 6.70 12.47
C ALA A 121 0.65 6.49 13.81
N GLY A 122 1.02 7.30 14.82
CA GLY A 122 0.54 7.16 16.19
C GLY A 122 1.02 5.92 16.97
N ARG A 123 1.81 5.02 16.37
CA ARG A 123 2.31 3.78 17.00
C ARG A 123 3.84 3.73 17.07
N THR A 124 4.36 3.05 18.08
CA THR A 124 5.81 2.86 18.27
C THR A 124 6.36 1.79 17.34
N VAL A 125 7.41 2.12 16.58
CA VAL A 125 8.20 1.17 15.79
C VAL A 125 9.60 1.04 16.39
N SER A 126 10.04 -0.18 16.69
CA SER A 126 11.35 -0.43 17.31
C SER A 126 12.50 -0.16 16.34
N ILE A 127 13.68 0.13 16.89
CA ILE A 127 14.90 0.37 16.10
C ILE A 127 15.27 -0.87 15.28
N GLU A 128 14.98 -2.05 15.81
CA GLU A 128 15.23 -3.36 15.25
C GLU A 128 14.29 -3.63 14.07
N SER A 129 13.00 -3.28 14.18
CA SER A 129 12.04 -3.35 13.06
C SER A 129 12.35 -2.33 11.96
N LEU A 130 12.76 -1.11 12.32
CA LEU A 130 13.21 -0.11 11.35
C LEU A 130 14.47 -0.59 10.62
N ALA A 131 15.41 -1.21 11.33
CA ALA A 131 16.63 -1.74 10.73
C ALA A 131 16.34 -2.87 9.74
N ALA A 132 15.47 -3.82 10.10
CA ALA A 132 15.09 -4.93 9.22
C ALA A 132 14.53 -4.47 7.87
N VAL A 133 13.81 -3.34 7.82
CA VAL A 133 13.27 -2.78 6.57
C VAL A 133 14.28 -1.89 5.83
N LEU A 134 15.19 -1.22 6.54
CA LEU A 134 16.20 -0.30 5.95
C LEU A 134 17.42 -1.01 5.35
N TRP A 135 17.68 -2.26 5.76
CA TRP A 135 18.81 -3.08 5.33
C TRP A 135 18.39 -4.53 4.96
N ALA A 136 17.18 -4.70 4.41
CA ALA A 136 16.60 -6.02 4.13
C ALA A 136 17.45 -6.93 3.22
N HIS A 137 18.27 -6.34 2.33
CA HIS A 137 19.20 -7.05 1.43
C HIS A 137 20.56 -6.33 1.33
N ASP A 138 20.86 -5.42 2.26
CA ASP A 138 22.12 -4.69 2.35
C ASP A 138 22.87 -5.16 3.59
N ASP A 139 24.20 -5.18 3.57
CA ASP A 139 24.97 -5.36 4.81
C ASP A 139 24.64 -4.25 5.82
N PRO A 140 24.20 -4.58 7.05
CA PRO A 140 23.88 -3.59 8.06
C PRO A 140 25.16 -2.90 8.55
N PRO A 141 25.13 -1.57 8.81
CA PRO A 141 26.30 -0.84 9.27
C PRO A 141 26.72 -1.30 10.67
N ARG A 142 28.03 -1.28 10.95
CA ARG A 142 28.66 -1.68 12.23
C ARG A 142 28.01 -1.11 13.50
N ASN A 143 27.22 -0.03 13.40
CA ASN A 143 26.32 0.42 14.46
C ASN A 143 24.97 0.87 13.89
N VAL A 144 24.10 -0.12 13.61
CA VAL A 144 22.71 0.04 13.18
C VAL A 144 21.96 1.11 13.98
N ARG A 145 22.03 1.06 15.32
CA ARG A 145 21.29 1.99 16.21
C ARG A 145 21.68 3.45 15.98
N ARG A 146 22.99 3.73 15.86
CA ARG A 146 23.52 5.07 15.53
C ARG A 146 23.11 5.50 14.11
N SER A 147 23.06 4.58 13.15
CA SER A 147 22.60 4.87 11.79
C SER A 147 21.10 5.22 11.74
N VAL A 148 20.23 4.48 12.45
CA VAL A 148 18.81 4.81 12.57
C VAL A 148 18.63 6.18 13.25
N GLN A 149 19.30 6.42 14.38
CA GLN A 149 19.32 7.72 15.06
C GLN A 149 19.73 8.88 14.11
N THR A 150 20.73 8.66 13.25
CA THR A 150 21.18 9.64 12.25
C THR A 150 20.12 9.94 11.19
N TYR A 151 19.34 8.94 10.75
CA TYR A 151 18.23 9.16 9.82
C TYR A 151 17.02 9.82 10.49
N ILE A 152 16.72 9.51 11.75
CA ILE A 152 15.65 10.17 12.52
C ILE A 152 15.96 11.66 12.71
N ALA A 153 17.19 12.02 13.11
CA ALA A 153 17.60 13.42 13.24
C ALA A 153 17.50 14.19 11.90
N ARG A 154 17.78 13.52 10.77
CA ARG A 154 17.59 14.10 9.43
C ARG A 154 16.12 14.26 9.05
N LEU A 155 15.23 13.37 9.48
CA LEU A 155 13.79 13.53 9.28
C LEU A 155 13.25 14.70 10.11
N ARG A 156 13.63 14.81 11.39
CA ARG A 156 13.25 15.96 12.23
C ARG A 156 13.72 17.30 11.67
N CYS A 157 14.96 17.38 11.21
CA CYS A 157 15.50 18.56 10.53
C CYS A 157 14.71 18.95 9.25
N ALA A 158 13.96 18.03 8.64
CA ALA A 158 13.14 18.27 7.45
C ALA A 158 11.63 18.43 7.74
N LEU A 159 11.12 17.86 8.84
CA LEU A 159 9.69 17.78 9.16
C LEU A 159 9.28 18.58 10.41
N GLY A 160 10.24 19.13 11.16
CA GLY A 160 10.06 19.66 12.51
C GLY A 160 10.50 18.64 13.58
N GLU A 161 11.02 19.14 14.72
CA GLU A 161 11.57 18.29 15.78
C GLU A 161 10.48 17.39 16.41
N ASP A 162 9.29 17.95 16.62
CA ASP A 162 8.13 17.25 17.20
C ASP A 162 7.50 16.20 16.27
N ALA A 163 7.84 16.17 14.97
CA ALA A 163 7.22 15.26 14.00
C ALA A 163 7.52 13.78 14.28
N ILE A 164 8.58 13.47 15.03
CA ILE A 164 8.94 12.10 15.42
C ILE A 164 9.30 12.07 16.91
N CYS A 165 8.47 11.43 17.74
CA CYS A 165 8.78 11.23 19.15
C CYS A 165 9.80 10.10 19.36
N SER A 166 10.73 10.27 20.29
CA SER A 166 11.60 9.21 20.80
C SER A 166 10.95 8.56 22.04
N GLY A 167 10.91 7.23 22.10
CA GLY A 167 10.57 6.47 23.31
C GLY A 167 11.62 5.41 23.64
N PRO A 168 11.59 4.80 24.85
CA PRO A 168 12.55 3.75 25.21
C PRO A 168 12.43 2.52 24.28
N ALA A 169 11.24 2.25 23.76
CA ALA A 169 10.93 1.14 22.86
C ALA A 169 11.14 1.43 21.36
N GLY A 170 11.44 2.68 20.96
CA GLY A 170 11.58 3.03 19.54
C GLY A 170 11.15 4.45 19.18
N TYR A 171 10.54 4.62 18.00
CA TYR A 171 10.10 5.91 17.46
C TYR A 171 8.62 5.89 17.06
N VAL A 172 7.95 7.03 17.20
CA VAL A 172 6.55 7.24 16.79
C VAL A 172 6.51 8.40 15.80
N LEU A 173 5.78 8.26 14.68
CA LEU A 173 5.44 9.43 13.85
C LEU A 173 4.28 10.18 14.51
N ALA A 174 4.52 11.43 14.92
CA ALA A 174 3.57 12.25 15.65
C ALA A 174 2.58 12.95 14.69
N THR A 175 1.87 12.16 13.90
CA THR A 175 0.76 12.62 13.07
C THR A 175 -0.48 11.75 13.28
N ASP A 176 -1.62 12.35 13.01
CA ASP A 176 -2.92 11.68 12.92
C ASP A 176 -2.87 10.62 11.79
N PRO A 177 -3.25 9.36 12.04
CA PRO A 177 -3.41 8.35 11.00
C PRO A 177 -4.25 8.79 9.80
N GLU A 178 -5.24 9.68 9.98
CA GLU A 178 -6.07 10.22 8.89
C GLU A 178 -5.30 11.15 7.94
N ARG A 179 -4.13 11.66 8.35
CA ARG A 179 -3.20 12.43 7.49
C ARG A 179 -2.24 11.54 6.69
N VAL A 180 -2.36 10.23 6.79
CA VAL A 180 -1.64 9.25 5.95
C VAL A 180 -2.61 8.58 4.99
N ASP A 181 -2.47 8.82 3.68
CA ASP A 181 -3.45 8.37 2.69
C ASP A 181 -3.70 6.85 2.71
N ALA A 182 -2.66 6.05 2.92
CA ALA A 182 -2.74 4.60 3.04
C ALA A 182 -3.49 4.11 4.30
N LEU A 183 -3.53 4.90 5.38
CA LEU A 183 -4.28 4.57 6.59
C LEU A 183 -5.71 5.10 6.52
N MET A 184 -5.92 6.32 5.99
CA MET A 184 -7.25 6.85 5.67
C MET A 184 -7.99 5.92 4.69
N PHE A 185 -7.31 5.42 3.65
CA PHE A 185 -7.85 4.43 2.72
C PHE A 185 -8.41 3.20 3.46
N LEU A 186 -7.62 2.60 4.35
CA LEU A 186 -8.05 1.43 5.14
C LEU A 186 -9.21 1.77 6.10
N ARG A 187 -9.21 2.96 6.71
CA ARG A 187 -10.31 3.46 7.53
C ARG A 187 -11.60 3.58 6.72
N LEU A 188 -11.54 4.17 5.52
CA LEU A 188 -12.68 4.33 4.63
C LEU A 188 -13.22 2.99 4.12
N LEU A 189 -12.36 1.99 3.85
CA LEU A 189 -12.82 0.63 3.55
C LEU A 189 -13.58 -0.02 4.71
N ASN A 190 -13.09 0.17 5.95
CA ASN A 190 -13.78 -0.35 7.13
C ASN A 190 -15.12 0.38 7.36
N MET A 191 -15.15 1.71 7.16
CA MET A 191 -16.38 2.51 7.21
C MET A 191 -17.38 2.15 6.10
N ALA A 192 -16.92 1.76 4.91
CA ALA A 192 -17.77 1.23 3.84
C ALA A 192 -18.42 -0.09 4.27
N SER A 193 -17.64 -1.05 4.78
CA SER A 193 -18.17 -2.34 5.25
C SER A 193 -19.10 -2.26 6.47
N ALA A 194 -19.16 -1.10 7.13
CA ALA A 194 -20.05 -0.80 8.26
C ALA A 194 -21.12 0.26 7.89
N ALA A 195 -21.31 0.55 6.61
CA ALA A 195 -22.31 1.51 6.15
C ALA A 195 -23.74 0.98 6.36
N PRO A 196 -24.71 1.86 6.68
CA PRO A 196 -26.11 1.46 6.91
C PRO A 196 -26.87 1.15 5.61
N ASP A 197 -26.36 1.59 4.46
CA ASP A 197 -27.03 1.46 3.16
C ASP A 197 -26.04 1.43 1.97
N PRO A 198 -26.46 0.88 0.80
CA PRO A 198 -25.63 0.76 -0.40
C PRO A 198 -25.10 2.07 -1.01
N ALA A 199 -25.77 3.22 -0.80
CA ALA A 199 -25.32 4.51 -1.31
C ALA A 199 -24.25 5.13 -0.39
N THR A 200 -24.38 4.97 0.93
CA THR A 200 -23.31 5.31 1.88
C THR A 200 -22.08 4.43 1.66
N GLU A 201 -22.24 3.10 1.50
CA GLU A 201 -21.15 2.18 1.18
C GLU A 201 -20.41 2.62 -0.08
N ARG A 202 -21.16 2.82 -1.18
CA ARG A 202 -20.64 3.34 -2.46
C ARG A 202 -19.81 4.59 -2.27
N THR A 203 -20.32 5.55 -1.49
CA THR A 203 -19.68 6.85 -1.29
C THR A 203 -18.33 6.68 -0.59
N ARG A 204 -18.28 5.88 0.48
CA ARG A 204 -17.02 5.58 1.19
C ARG A 204 -16.01 4.80 0.34
N LEU A 205 -16.47 3.87 -0.51
CA LEU A 205 -15.60 3.21 -1.49
C LEU A 205 -15.06 4.20 -2.53
N GLY A 206 -15.88 5.13 -3.02
CA GLY A 206 -15.46 6.20 -3.93
C GLY A 206 -14.40 7.12 -3.31
N GLU A 207 -14.63 7.60 -2.08
CA GLU A 207 -13.65 8.36 -1.30
C GLU A 207 -12.33 7.61 -1.13
N ALA A 208 -12.39 6.31 -0.78
CA ALA A 208 -11.20 5.48 -0.58
C ALA A 208 -10.38 5.31 -1.87
N LEU A 209 -11.04 5.03 -3.00
CA LEU A 209 -10.39 4.82 -4.29
C LEU A 209 -9.75 6.13 -4.80
N ASN A 210 -10.39 7.28 -4.58
CA ASN A 210 -9.89 8.61 -4.98
C ASN A 210 -8.60 9.06 -4.25
N LEU A 211 -8.17 8.37 -3.18
CA LEU A 211 -6.87 8.63 -2.55
C LEU A 211 -5.68 8.15 -3.39
N TRP A 212 -5.92 7.20 -4.32
CA TRP A 212 -4.89 6.56 -5.13
C TRP A 212 -4.49 7.44 -6.33
N ARG A 213 -3.22 7.83 -6.38
CA ARG A 213 -2.60 8.66 -7.43
C ARG A 213 -1.64 7.87 -8.33
N GLY A 214 -1.25 6.67 -7.93
CA GLY A 214 -0.11 5.96 -8.51
C GLY A 214 0.12 4.57 -7.93
N ARG A 215 1.16 3.90 -8.42
CA ARG A 215 1.70 2.70 -7.78
C ARG A 215 2.11 3.02 -6.33
N PRO A 216 1.69 2.24 -5.31
CA PRO A 216 2.07 2.50 -3.92
C PRO A 216 3.59 2.55 -3.72
N PHE A 217 4.01 3.47 -2.84
CA PHE A 217 5.40 3.73 -2.47
C PHE A 217 6.32 4.10 -3.65
N ASP A 218 5.77 4.72 -4.71
CA ASP A 218 6.60 5.18 -5.82
C ASP A 218 7.58 6.28 -5.36
N GLY A 219 8.82 6.22 -5.86
CA GLY A 219 9.93 7.01 -5.36
C GLY A 219 10.46 6.62 -3.97
N VAL A 220 10.04 5.47 -3.39
CA VAL A 220 10.55 4.91 -2.13
C VAL A 220 11.32 3.60 -2.38
N PRO A 221 12.66 3.57 -2.20
CA PRO A 221 13.45 2.36 -2.43
C PRO A 221 13.39 1.42 -1.21
N SER A 222 12.45 0.47 -1.26
CA SER A 222 12.34 -0.62 -0.28
C SER A 222 11.65 -1.84 -0.91
N THR A 223 12.36 -2.96 -0.93
CA THR A 223 11.85 -4.28 -1.34
C THR A 223 10.70 -4.74 -0.45
N TRP A 224 10.84 -4.65 0.87
CA TRP A 224 9.77 -5.00 1.82
C TRP A 224 8.47 -4.23 1.57
N LEU A 225 8.56 -2.92 1.28
CA LEU A 225 7.37 -2.16 0.88
C LEU A 225 6.84 -2.63 -0.48
N ALA A 226 7.70 -2.86 -1.48
CA ALA A 226 7.31 -3.28 -2.83
C ALA A 226 6.74 -4.71 -2.93
N GLU A 227 7.17 -5.63 -2.06
CA GLU A 227 6.86 -7.06 -2.11
C GLU A 227 5.84 -7.48 -1.04
N SER A 228 5.89 -6.91 0.16
CA SER A 228 4.96 -7.27 1.25
C SER A 228 3.80 -6.30 1.41
N LYS A 229 3.99 -4.98 1.22
CA LYS A 229 2.95 -3.98 1.50
C LYS A 229 2.23 -3.46 0.26
N ALA A 230 2.91 -3.29 -0.86
CA ALA A 230 2.30 -2.81 -2.10
C ALA A 230 1.28 -3.81 -2.67
N PRO A 231 1.56 -5.14 -2.76
CA PRO A 231 0.58 -6.08 -3.29
C PRO A 231 -0.66 -6.19 -2.40
N TRP A 232 -0.47 -6.19 -1.07
CA TRP A 232 -1.58 -6.19 -0.11
C TRP A 232 -2.48 -4.95 -0.22
N LEU A 233 -1.90 -3.76 -0.38
CA LEU A 233 -2.68 -2.53 -0.65
C LEU A 233 -3.40 -2.61 -2.00
N VAL A 234 -2.73 -3.10 -3.06
CA VAL A 234 -3.32 -3.23 -4.41
C VAL A 234 -4.50 -4.19 -4.41
N GLU A 235 -4.42 -5.33 -3.72
CA GLU A 235 -5.55 -6.25 -3.60
C GLU A 235 -6.71 -5.62 -2.82
N ARG A 236 -6.44 -4.90 -1.72
CA ARG A 236 -7.49 -4.16 -1.00
C ARG A 236 -8.14 -3.09 -1.88
N TYR A 237 -7.40 -2.44 -2.78
CA TYR A 237 -7.94 -1.51 -3.78
C TYR A 237 -8.80 -2.21 -4.83
N LEU A 238 -8.33 -3.32 -5.40
CA LEU A 238 -9.06 -4.05 -6.42
C LEU A 238 -10.36 -4.66 -5.87
N THR A 239 -10.36 -5.20 -4.65
CA THR A 239 -11.59 -5.65 -3.97
C THR A 239 -12.55 -4.49 -3.70
N ALA A 240 -12.05 -3.33 -3.24
CA ALA A 240 -12.89 -2.15 -3.01
C ALA A 240 -13.53 -1.61 -4.30
N LEU A 241 -12.77 -1.63 -5.39
CA LEU A 241 -13.24 -1.29 -6.74
C LEU A 241 -14.31 -2.27 -7.23
N GLU A 242 -14.10 -3.57 -7.02
CA GLU A 242 -15.06 -4.63 -7.35
C GLU A 242 -16.38 -4.49 -6.57
N SER A 243 -16.34 -4.22 -5.26
CA SER A 243 -17.54 -3.89 -4.48
C SER A 243 -18.25 -2.64 -4.99
N ARG A 244 -17.49 -1.56 -5.30
CA ARG A 244 -18.06 -0.31 -5.86
C ARG A 244 -18.75 -0.56 -7.21
N LEU A 245 -18.20 -1.45 -8.04
CA LEU A 245 -18.76 -1.88 -9.32
C LEU A 245 -20.03 -2.74 -9.14
N ASP A 246 -20.10 -3.62 -8.13
CA ASP A 246 -21.32 -4.39 -7.86
C ASP A 246 -22.48 -3.47 -7.45
N LEU A 247 -22.20 -2.46 -6.63
CA LEU A 247 -23.16 -1.41 -6.25
C LEU A 247 -23.61 -0.56 -7.46
N ASP A 248 -22.76 -0.37 -8.47
CA ASP A 248 -23.14 0.24 -9.76
C ASP A 248 -24.04 -0.67 -10.61
N ILE A 249 -23.70 -1.96 -10.69
CA ILE A 249 -24.45 -2.97 -11.45
C ILE A 249 -25.86 -3.16 -10.86
N ALA A 250 -25.98 -3.14 -9.53
CA ALA A 250 -27.24 -3.16 -8.81
C ALA A 250 -28.06 -1.88 -9.03
N ALA A 251 -27.43 -0.70 -9.00
CA ALA A 251 -28.08 0.59 -9.18
C ALA A 251 -28.38 0.98 -10.66
N GLY A 252 -28.21 0.07 -11.62
CA GLY A 252 -28.65 0.26 -13.00
C GLY A 252 -27.76 1.13 -13.91
N ARG A 253 -26.59 1.58 -13.46
CA ARG A 253 -25.71 2.51 -14.22
C ARG A 253 -24.89 1.83 -15.33
N HIS A 254 -25.54 1.00 -16.14
CA HIS A 254 -24.87 0.03 -17.02
C HIS A 254 -24.09 0.65 -18.17
N ALA A 255 -24.51 1.81 -18.72
CA ALA A 255 -23.86 2.42 -19.89
C ALA A 255 -22.42 2.89 -19.59
N GLU A 256 -22.23 3.63 -18.50
CA GLU A 256 -20.92 4.15 -18.05
C GLU A 256 -19.97 3.00 -17.70
N LEU A 257 -20.51 1.97 -17.03
CA LEU A 257 -19.76 0.79 -16.59
C LEU A 257 -19.13 -0.01 -17.73
N VAL A 258 -19.72 -0.06 -18.94
CA VAL A 258 -19.11 -0.80 -20.06
C VAL A 258 -17.73 -0.24 -20.40
N VAL A 259 -17.55 1.08 -20.36
CA VAL A 259 -16.29 1.74 -20.69
C VAL A 259 -15.26 1.45 -19.59
N GLU A 260 -15.60 1.77 -18.34
CA GLU A 260 -14.69 1.58 -17.19
C GLU A 260 -14.29 0.10 -17.02
N LEU A 261 -15.23 -0.84 -17.13
CA LEU A 261 -14.94 -2.27 -17.05
C LEU A 261 -14.09 -2.76 -18.24
N SER A 262 -14.25 -2.20 -19.44
CA SER A 262 -13.41 -2.56 -20.60
C SER A 262 -11.96 -2.07 -20.43
N GLU A 263 -11.75 -0.91 -19.81
CA GLU A 263 -10.41 -0.47 -19.45
C GLU A 263 -9.82 -1.29 -18.30
N LEU A 264 -10.62 -1.64 -17.29
CA LEU A 264 -10.18 -2.42 -16.15
C LEU A 264 -9.81 -3.86 -16.55
N THR A 265 -10.53 -4.50 -17.46
CA THR A 265 -10.14 -5.81 -18.01
C THR A 265 -8.94 -5.73 -18.95
N ALA A 266 -8.70 -4.60 -19.62
CA ALA A 266 -7.46 -4.37 -20.36
C ALA A 266 -6.25 -4.19 -19.42
N ARG A 267 -6.42 -3.50 -18.29
CA ARG A 267 -5.38 -3.26 -17.26
C ARG A 267 -5.10 -4.49 -16.38
N HIS A 268 -6.12 -5.29 -16.08
CA HIS A 268 -6.05 -6.48 -15.21
C HIS A 268 -6.53 -7.74 -15.96
N PRO A 269 -5.83 -8.16 -17.03
CA PRO A 269 -6.35 -9.11 -18.01
C PRO A 269 -6.59 -10.52 -17.49
N LEU A 270 -5.93 -10.93 -16.40
CA LEU A 270 -6.11 -12.25 -15.76
C LEU A 270 -7.08 -12.22 -14.56
N ARG A 271 -7.73 -11.09 -14.26
CA ARG A 271 -8.66 -10.96 -13.13
C ARG A 271 -10.10 -11.23 -13.57
N GLU A 272 -10.47 -12.52 -13.61
CA GLU A 272 -11.75 -13.02 -14.13
C GLU A 272 -12.99 -12.35 -13.52
N SER A 273 -12.91 -11.96 -12.25
CA SER A 273 -13.94 -11.22 -11.52
C SER A 273 -14.31 -9.87 -12.14
N LEU A 274 -13.40 -9.22 -12.88
CA LEU A 274 -13.71 -8.00 -13.66
C LEU A 274 -14.38 -8.34 -15.00
N TRP A 275 -13.96 -9.44 -15.65
CA TRP A 275 -14.59 -9.93 -16.87
C TRP A 275 -16.03 -10.38 -16.62
N ALA A 276 -16.31 -11.09 -15.52
CA ALA A 276 -17.67 -11.47 -15.12
C ALA A 276 -18.59 -10.25 -14.99
N ARG A 277 -18.10 -9.16 -14.40
CA ARG A 277 -18.84 -7.89 -14.28
C ARG A 277 -19.09 -7.25 -15.65
N LEU A 278 -18.09 -7.21 -16.54
CA LEU A 278 -18.25 -6.71 -17.91
C LEU A 278 -19.32 -7.51 -18.69
N LEU A 279 -19.30 -8.84 -18.58
CA LEU A 279 -20.27 -9.73 -19.20
C LEU A 279 -21.70 -9.54 -18.67
N ILE A 280 -21.86 -9.37 -17.34
CA ILE A 280 -23.16 -9.06 -16.71
C ILE A 280 -23.71 -7.71 -17.24
N VAL A 281 -22.87 -6.68 -17.31
CA VAL A 281 -23.26 -5.34 -17.77
C VAL A 281 -23.64 -5.35 -19.25
N LEU A 282 -22.83 -5.97 -20.12
CA LEU A 282 -23.14 -6.10 -21.55
C LEU A 282 -24.44 -6.89 -21.77
N GLY A 283 -24.64 -7.99 -21.03
CA GLY A 283 -25.88 -8.78 -21.08
C GLY A 283 -27.12 -7.99 -20.66
N ARG A 284 -27.05 -7.24 -19.55
CA ARG A 284 -28.14 -6.35 -19.08
C ARG A 284 -28.39 -5.18 -20.03
N SER A 285 -27.37 -4.72 -20.75
CA SER A 285 -27.46 -3.64 -21.75
C SER A 285 -27.94 -4.12 -23.14
N GLY A 286 -28.39 -5.38 -23.27
CA GLY A 286 -28.80 -5.96 -24.56
C GLY A 286 -27.65 -6.27 -25.54
N ARG A 287 -26.40 -5.94 -25.19
CA ARG A 287 -25.18 -6.13 -26.01
C ARG A 287 -24.65 -7.58 -25.93
N ARG A 288 -25.57 -8.56 -26.01
CA ARG A 288 -25.31 -10.00 -25.85
C ARG A 288 -24.22 -10.52 -26.79
N ALA A 289 -24.26 -10.18 -28.08
CA ALA A 289 -23.27 -10.63 -29.06
C ALA A 289 -21.85 -10.15 -28.70
N GLU A 290 -21.72 -8.93 -28.17
CA GLU A 290 -20.45 -8.43 -27.66
C GLU A 290 -20.02 -9.17 -26.38
N ALA A 291 -20.95 -9.46 -25.47
CA ALA A 291 -20.64 -10.24 -24.26
C ALA A 291 -20.04 -11.61 -24.63
N LEU A 292 -20.63 -12.34 -25.59
CA LEU A 292 -20.07 -13.61 -26.07
C LEU A 292 -18.67 -13.44 -26.67
N ALA A 293 -18.43 -12.38 -27.46
CA ALA A 293 -17.11 -12.07 -27.99
C ALA A 293 -16.07 -11.71 -26.89
N ARG A 294 -16.48 -11.01 -25.84
CA ARG A 294 -15.61 -10.73 -24.67
C ARG A 294 -15.30 -12.01 -23.90
N TYR A 295 -16.24 -12.94 -23.74
CA TYR A 295 -15.99 -14.23 -23.11
C TYR A 295 -14.93 -15.04 -23.86
N GLU A 296 -15.05 -15.15 -25.18
CA GLU A 296 -14.04 -15.85 -25.99
C GLU A 296 -12.66 -15.16 -25.93
N THR A 297 -12.62 -13.83 -25.81
CA THR A 297 -11.37 -13.06 -25.62
C THR A 297 -10.65 -13.44 -24.32
N ILE A 298 -11.38 -13.62 -23.21
CA ILE A 298 -10.76 -14.02 -21.94
C ILE A 298 -10.49 -15.54 -21.87
N ARG A 299 -11.38 -16.38 -22.43
CA ARG A 299 -11.17 -17.84 -22.51
C ARG A 299 -9.89 -18.19 -23.25
N THR A 300 -9.68 -17.61 -24.44
CA THR A 300 -8.46 -17.83 -25.22
C THR A 300 -7.21 -17.29 -24.53
N ARG A 301 -7.30 -16.18 -23.80
CA ARG A 301 -6.19 -15.65 -22.98
C ARG A 301 -5.83 -16.55 -21.81
N ILE A 302 -6.79 -17.05 -21.03
CA ILE A 302 -6.50 -17.89 -19.85
C ILE A 302 -5.88 -19.22 -20.30
N ALA A 303 -6.44 -19.85 -21.33
CA ALA A 303 -5.86 -21.05 -21.92
C ALA A 303 -4.44 -20.81 -22.46
N GLY A 304 -4.17 -19.64 -23.07
CA GLY A 304 -2.87 -19.29 -23.64
C GLY A 304 -1.80 -18.81 -22.64
N GLU A 305 -2.18 -18.10 -21.57
CA GLU A 305 -1.24 -17.56 -20.57
C GLU A 305 -1.09 -18.45 -19.32
N LEU A 306 -2.09 -19.28 -18.97
CA LEU A 306 -2.11 -20.12 -17.77
C LEU A 306 -2.30 -21.63 -18.03
N GLY A 307 -2.70 -22.04 -19.25
CA GLY A 307 -2.87 -23.45 -19.60
C GLY A 307 -4.09 -24.14 -18.99
N VAL A 308 -5.08 -23.36 -18.50
CA VAL A 308 -6.31 -23.84 -17.86
C VAL A 308 -7.55 -23.24 -18.52
N ASP A 309 -8.72 -23.79 -18.25
CA ASP A 309 -10.00 -23.15 -18.59
C ASP A 309 -10.38 -22.06 -17.57
N PRO A 310 -11.27 -21.09 -17.92
CA PRO A 310 -11.73 -20.03 -17.02
C PRO A 310 -12.51 -20.55 -15.81
N ASP A 311 -12.64 -19.71 -14.78
CA ASP A 311 -13.31 -20.04 -13.52
C ASP A 311 -14.75 -20.56 -13.74
N PRO A 312 -15.22 -21.57 -12.96
CA PRO A 312 -16.58 -22.11 -13.08
C PRO A 312 -17.69 -21.07 -12.90
N ALA A 313 -17.41 -19.90 -12.30
CA ALA A 313 -18.34 -18.78 -12.26
C ALA A 313 -18.50 -18.10 -13.63
N LEU A 314 -17.40 -17.89 -14.36
CA LEU A 314 -17.40 -17.29 -15.69
C LEU A 314 -18.02 -18.23 -16.74
N GLN A 315 -17.72 -19.53 -16.64
CA GLN A 315 -18.34 -20.56 -17.51
C GLN A 315 -19.87 -20.61 -17.35
N ARG A 316 -20.39 -20.55 -16.11
CA ARG A 316 -21.83 -20.48 -15.85
C ARG A 316 -22.46 -19.22 -16.42
N LEU A 317 -21.80 -18.07 -16.27
CA LEU A 317 -22.27 -16.81 -16.86
C LEU A 317 -22.32 -16.85 -18.39
N HIS A 318 -21.38 -17.54 -19.03
CA HIS A 318 -21.44 -17.79 -20.48
C HIS A 318 -22.63 -18.69 -20.86
N ALA A 319 -22.89 -19.77 -20.11
CA ALA A 319 -24.06 -20.61 -20.35
C ALA A 319 -25.38 -19.83 -20.20
N ASP A 320 -25.50 -18.96 -19.20
CA ASP A 320 -26.62 -18.01 -19.03
C ASP A 320 -26.77 -17.04 -20.22
N LEU A 321 -25.64 -16.57 -20.78
CA LEU A 321 -25.58 -15.75 -21.99
C LEU A 321 -25.85 -16.53 -23.29
N LEU A 322 -26.03 -17.85 -23.22
CA LEU A 322 -26.51 -18.70 -24.32
C LEU A 322 -27.97 -19.13 -24.14
N THR A 323 -28.40 -19.47 -22.93
CA THR A 323 -29.77 -19.99 -22.66
C THR A 323 -30.85 -18.92 -22.64
N ARG A 324 -30.53 -17.65 -22.29
CA ARG A 324 -31.51 -16.54 -22.23
C ARG A 324 -31.91 -16.02 -23.62
N CYS A 325 -32.47 -16.87 -24.48
CA CYS A 325 -33.13 -16.46 -25.73
C CYS A 325 -34.62 -16.19 -25.44
N PRO A 326 -35.25 -15.15 -26.02
CA PRO A 326 -36.70 -15.07 -26.13
C PRO A 326 -37.25 -16.11 -27.13
#